data_AF-A0A9W9XZJ9-F1
#
_entry.id   AF-A0A9W9XZJ9-F1
#
_cell.length_a   1.000
_cell.length_b   1.000
_cell.length_c   1.000
_cell.angle_alpha   90.00
_cell.angle_beta   90.00
_cell.angle_gamma   90.00
#
_symmetry.space_group_name_H-M   'P 1'
#
loop_
_entity.id
_entity.type
_entity.pdbx_description
1 polymer ?
#
loop_
_entity_poly.entity_id
_entity_poly.type
_entity_poly.pdbx_seq_one_letter_code
_entity_poly.pdbx_strand_id
1 'polypeptide(L)'
;MESQESQFHGLNWAQETFGPEPRWTVEPEIGAIKQTVQSLRPSSMVKVTFFAQGAFNKIYNVSIDDEPFIMRVTLPVDPCYKIMSEVATMDLVRRTTGLPIPRIITYQASRDNLIGFEWMLMTKLPGKPFGELCQSLSFDAKVCLVRELAASSACLFRNQLRGIGNIYGVPSVVQKSTSSEQNPPPRELVDTIKSVLGKESDSDDGSAPMRKNPGASLFNQPSKVSSGGALSDVGRIVSLQFLWDSHIHQDVNRGPFRSSKDWITARLLFNENDCHSTLSKNSAGDPDSDAECEVEDAARTLKIIEKLKVLLPLVFPTDDDDDDDDLEPSMISHDDISRQNILVDDSGKLTGLLDWECVSAVPLWKACDYPSFLEQRPRLSEPDIKIYKPSDDDDPSELYFEHLWEYETTLLRDIFIDEMRRLDAGWVEVFEKSQIKRDFDYAVQYCDSEFSAREIKEWIGDMTADISNPRSMEDRIWS
;
A
#
# COMPACT_ATOMS: atom_id res chain seq x y z
N MET A 1 -6.47 -30.59 22.72
CA MET A 1 -6.14 -29.58 23.74
C MET A 1 -6.51 -28.26 23.12
N GLU A 2 -7.36 -27.45 23.77
CA GLU A 2 -7.59 -26.09 23.28
C GLU A 2 -6.26 -25.33 23.35
N SER A 3 -5.76 -24.89 22.19
CA SER A 3 -4.63 -23.97 22.12
C SER A 3 -5.04 -22.68 22.81
N GLN A 4 -4.14 -22.11 23.63
CA GLN A 4 -4.44 -20.89 24.38
C GLN A 4 -4.69 -19.73 23.42
N GLU A 5 -5.96 -19.43 23.15
CA GLU A 5 -6.34 -18.14 22.60
C GLU A 5 -5.85 -17.07 23.59
N SER A 6 -4.77 -16.38 23.23
CA SER A 6 -4.37 -15.16 23.92
C SER A 6 -5.32 -14.04 23.51
N GLN A 7 -6.62 -14.17 23.87
CA GLN A 7 -7.67 -13.22 23.55
C GLN A 7 -7.24 -11.84 24.03
N PHE A 8 -6.80 -11.03 23.10
CA PHE A 8 -6.35 -9.68 23.37
C PHE A 8 -7.56 -8.85 23.77
N HIS A 9 -7.46 -8.13 24.89
CA HIS A 9 -8.59 -7.38 25.44
C HIS A 9 -9.25 -6.50 24.36
N GLY A 10 -10.55 -6.70 24.16
CA GLY A 10 -11.33 -6.01 23.14
C GLY A 10 -11.41 -6.69 21.76
N LEU A 11 -10.68 -7.79 21.50
CA LEU A 11 -10.74 -8.58 20.26
C LEU A 11 -11.40 -9.94 20.51
N ASN A 12 -12.27 -10.34 19.57
CA ASN A 12 -12.72 -11.72 19.38
C ASN A 12 -12.90 -11.99 17.88
N TRP A 13 -12.55 -13.18 17.40
CA TRP A 13 -12.93 -13.63 16.05
C TRP A 13 -14.31 -14.28 16.08
N ALA A 14 -15.22 -13.87 15.20
CA ALA A 14 -16.57 -14.41 15.12
C ALA A 14 -16.80 -15.08 13.76
N GLN A 15 -17.25 -16.34 13.76
CA GLN A 15 -17.58 -17.07 12.55
C GLN A 15 -18.79 -16.42 11.86
N GLU A 16 -18.65 -16.04 10.59
CA GLU A 16 -19.71 -15.53 9.73
C GLU A 16 -19.75 -16.33 8.41
N THR A 17 -20.74 -16.03 7.55
CA THR A 17 -21.00 -16.77 6.29
C THR A 17 -19.82 -16.81 5.32
N PHE A 18 -18.91 -15.84 5.39
CA PHE A 18 -17.72 -15.75 4.53
C PHE A 18 -16.40 -15.96 5.32
N GLY A 19 -16.49 -16.69 6.44
CA GLY A 19 -15.36 -16.97 7.33
C GLY A 19 -15.33 -16.09 8.58
N PRO A 20 -14.30 -16.21 9.42
CA PRO A 20 -14.18 -15.45 10.67
C PRO A 20 -13.85 -13.95 10.47
N GLU A 21 -14.62 -13.10 11.16
CA GLU A 21 -14.43 -11.65 11.19
C GLU A 21 -13.86 -11.16 12.55
N PRO A 22 -12.98 -10.14 12.55
CA PRO A 22 -12.45 -9.57 13.78
C PRO A 22 -13.46 -8.60 14.40
N ARG A 23 -13.85 -8.82 15.66
CA ARG A 23 -14.88 -8.03 16.35
C ARG A 23 -14.38 -7.35 17.62
N TRP A 24 -14.87 -6.13 17.81
CA TRP A 24 -14.72 -5.34 19.02
C TRP A 24 -15.63 -5.90 20.13
N THR A 25 -15.05 -6.47 21.18
CA THR A 25 -15.78 -6.89 22.39
C THR A 25 -15.86 -5.80 23.47
N VAL A 26 -15.14 -4.69 23.27
CA VAL A 26 -15.09 -3.54 24.20
C VAL A 26 -15.13 -2.23 23.39
N GLU A 27 -15.83 -1.23 23.94
CA GLU A 27 -15.86 0.13 23.39
C GLU A 27 -14.76 1.01 24.00
N PRO A 28 -13.84 1.60 23.20
CA PRO A 28 -12.86 2.56 23.71
C PRO A 28 -13.54 3.82 24.27
N GLU A 29 -13.31 4.12 25.54
CA GLU A 29 -14.00 5.22 26.21
C GLU A 29 -13.63 6.60 25.64
N ILE A 30 -14.63 7.37 25.20
CA ILE A 30 -14.46 8.76 24.77
C ILE A 30 -13.85 9.63 25.88
N GLY A 31 -14.10 9.30 27.16
CA GLY A 31 -13.46 9.93 28.31
C GLY A 31 -11.95 9.71 28.34
N ALA A 32 -11.51 8.45 28.21
CA ALA A 32 -10.10 8.08 28.11
C ALA A 32 -9.40 8.73 26.90
N ILE A 33 -10.05 8.75 25.73
CA ILE A 33 -9.54 9.40 24.52
C ILE A 33 -9.36 10.90 24.75
N LYS A 34 -10.40 11.58 25.29
CA LYS A 34 -10.33 13.01 25.61
C LYS A 34 -9.23 13.32 26.62
N GLN A 35 -9.11 12.55 27.71
CA GLN A 35 -8.08 12.77 28.72
C GLN A 35 -6.67 12.53 28.16
N THR A 36 -6.50 11.54 27.27
CA THR A 36 -5.24 11.28 26.57
C THR A 36 -4.83 12.49 25.71
N VAL A 37 -5.73 12.99 24.86
CA VAL A 37 -5.45 14.19 24.04
C VAL A 37 -5.24 15.45 24.91
N GLN A 38 -6.02 15.62 25.97
CA GLN A 38 -5.87 16.74 26.92
C GLN A 38 -4.49 16.72 27.62
N SER A 39 -3.92 15.54 27.87
CA SER A 39 -2.57 15.43 28.45
C SER A 39 -1.45 15.93 27.52
N LEU A 40 -1.65 15.83 26.20
CA LEU A 40 -0.75 16.35 25.17
C LEU A 40 -0.87 17.88 25.01
N ARG A 41 -2.05 18.44 25.28
CA ARG A 41 -2.34 19.88 25.19
C ARG A 41 -3.13 20.37 26.42
N PRO A 42 -2.50 20.50 27.61
CA PRO A 42 -3.22 20.75 28.87
C PRO A 42 -4.06 22.03 28.90
N SER A 43 -3.64 23.07 28.17
CA SER A 43 -4.32 24.39 28.13
C SER A 43 -5.42 24.51 27.07
N SER A 44 -5.57 23.53 26.18
CA SER A 44 -6.47 23.60 25.02
C SER A 44 -7.87 23.08 25.32
N MET A 45 -8.89 23.56 24.61
CA MET A 45 -10.23 22.99 24.64
C MET A 45 -10.30 21.74 23.76
N VAL A 46 -10.30 20.55 24.38
CA VAL A 46 -10.45 19.28 23.66
C VAL A 46 -11.91 18.85 23.57
N LYS A 47 -12.38 18.58 22.35
CA LYS A 47 -13.68 17.95 22.03
C LYS A 47 -13.38 16.62 21.32
N VAL A 48 -14.14 15.57 21.64
CA VAL A 48 -14.00 14.24 21.01
C VAL A 48 -15.38 13.69 20.72
N THR A 49 -15.60 13.19 19.50
CA THR A 49 -16.81 12.46 19.11
C THR A 49 -16.43 11.26 18.25
N PHE A 50 -17.18 10.16 18.39
CA PHE A 50 -17.10 9.05 17.43
C PHE A 50 -17.42 9.55 16.01
N PHE A 51 -16.77 8.95 14.99
CA PHE A 51 -16.95 9.31 13.58
C PHE A 51 -17.34 8.11 12.73
N ALA A 52 -16.55 7.04 12.77
CA ALA A 52 -16.72 5.85 11.94
C ALA A 52 -16.04 4.63 12.55
N GLN A 53 -16.36 3.43 12.04
CA GLN A 53 -15.70 2.17 12.36
C GLN A 53 -15.52 1.35 11.09
N GLY A 54 -14.33 0.78 10.91
CA GLY A 54 -14.06 -0.36 10.02
C GLY A 54 -13.71 -1.61 10.83
N ALA A 55 -13.35 -2.70 10.17
CA ALA A 55 -13.05 -3.98 10.83
C ALA A 55 -12.03 -3.84 11.98
N PHE A 56 -10.84 -3.30 11.68
CA PHE A 56 -9.77 -3.15 12.67
C PHE A 56 -9.75 -1.82 13.42
N ASN A 57 -10.58 -0.84 13.06
CA ASN A 57 -10.32 0.55 13.45
C ASN A 57 -11.58 1.31 13.85
N LYS A 58 -11.53 1.99 15.00
CA LYS A 58 -12.52 2.98 15.44
C LYS A 58 -11.95 4.38 15.29
N ILE A 59 -12.69 5.24 14.60
CA ILE A 59 -12.25 6.55 14.17
C ILE A 59 -13.06 7.60 14.94
N TYR A 60 -12.37 8.56 15.54
CA TYR A 60 -12.96 9.65 16.32
C TYR A 60 -12.52 11.00 15.75
N ASN A 61 -13.48 11.90 15.55
CA ASN A 61 -13.15 13.30 15.34
C ASN A 61 -12.62 13.86 16.68
N VAL A 62 -11.43 14.43 16.63
CA VAL A 62 -10.85 15.18 17.74
C VAL A 62 -10.75 16.63 17.30
N SER A 63 -11.13 17.55 18.19
CA SER A 63 -10.91 18.98 17.96
C SER A 63 -10.18 19.58 19.15
N ILE A 64 -9.15 20.38 18.87
CA ILE A 64 -8.26 21.01 19.83
C ILE A 64 -8.25 22.50 19.49
N ASP A 65 -8.80 23.34 20.36
CA ASP A 65 -8.95 24.79 20.10
C ASP A 65 -9.63 25.10 18.74
N ASP A 66 -10.63 24.27 18.40
CA ASP A 66 -11.39 24.27 17.14
C ASP A 66 -10.61 23.86 15.87
N GLU A 67 -9.31 23.53 15.95
CA GLU A 67 -8.60 22.81 14.87
C GLU A 67 -9.03 21.32 14.77
N PRO A 68 -9.21 20.75 13.56
CA PRO A 68 -9.69 19.38 13.38
C PRO A 68 -8.58 18.30 13.20
N PHE A 69 -8.71 17.22 13.95
CA PHE A 69 -7.84 16.05 13.93
C PHE A 69 -8.66 14.75 13.85
N ILE A 70 -8.01 13.66 13.44
CA ILE A 70 -8.54 12.31 13.52
C ILE A 70 -7.72 11.52 14.54
N MET A 71 -8.39 10.88 15.48
CA MET A 71 -7.81 9.85 16.34
C MET A 71 -8.31 8.49 15.83
N ARG A 72 -7.40 7.59 15.49
CA ARG A 72 -7.71 6.19 15.19
C ARG A 72 -7.31 5.32 16.37
N VAL A 73 -8.21 4.46 16.81
CA VAL A 73 -7.98 3.44 17.83
C VAL A 73 -8.05 2.08 17.13
N THR A 74 -7.01 1.26 17.28
CA THR A 74 -6.78 0.05 16.50
C THR A 74 -6.98 -1.21 17.34
N LEU A 75 -7.74 -2.15 16.77
CA LEU A 75 -8.05 -3.46 17.31
C LEU A 75 -6.77 -4.31 17.31
N PRO A 76 -6.44 -5.00 18.41
CA PRO A 76 -5.11 -5.55 18.65
C PRO A 76 -4.87 -6.90 17.96
N VAL A 77 -5.05 -6.96 16.64
CA VAL A 77 -4.93 -8.20 15.84
C VAL A 77 -3.47 -8.64 15.68
N ASP A 78 -2.57 -7.70 15.36
CA ASP A 78 -1.12 -7.92 15.36
C ASP A 78 -0.44 -6.79 16.15
N PRO A 79 -0.44 -6.90 17.50
CA PRO A 79 -0.10 -5.81 18.40
C PRO A 79 1.27 -5.20 18.15
N CYS A 80 1.36 -3.88 18.34
CA CYS A 80 2.46 -2.99 18.00
C CYS A 80 2.76 -2.91 16.49
N TYR A 81 2.85 -4.05 15.79
CA TYR A 81 3.33 -4.12 14.40
C TYR A 81 2.45 -3.35 13.42
N LYS A 82 1.11 -3.35 13.58
CA LYS A 82 0.21 -2.56 12.72
C LYS A 82 0.51 -1.06 12.78
N ILE A 83 0.49 -0.45 13.97
CA ILE A 83 0.73 1.00 14.10
C ILE A 83 2.19 1.37 13.80
N MET A 84 3.17 0.57 14.23
CA MET A 84 4.57 0.89 13.94
C MET A 84 4.89 0.86 12.45
N SER A 85 4.31 -0.07 11.69
CA SER A 85 4.55 -0.15 10.24
C SER A 85 3.88 0.99 9.48
N GLU A 86 2.59 1.25 9.71
CA GLU A 86 1.87 2.33 9.04
C GLU A 86 2.50 3.70 9.29
N VAL A 87 2.86 4.01 10.55
CA VAL A 87 3.50 5.30 10.86
C VAL A 87 4.84 5.46 10.12
N ALA A 88 5.63 4.38 9.99
CA ALA A 88 6.88 4.40 9.23
C ALA A 88 6.66 4.51 7.71
N THR A 89 5.67 3.79 7.16
CA THR A 89 5.25 3.88 5.76
C THR A 89 4.80 5.31 5.41
N MET A 90 3.92 5.90 6.21
CA MET A 90 3.46 7.28 6.01
C MET A 90 4.62 8.29 6.11
N ASP A 91 5.52 8.13 7.07
CA ASP A 91 6.70 8.99 7.23
C ASP A 91 7.68 8.88 6.04
N LEU A 92 7.88 7.68 5.47
CA LEU A 92 8.62 7.49 4.23
C LEU A 92 7.91 8.15 3.04
N VAL A 93 6.63 7.82 2.80
CA VAL A 93 5.85 8.36 1.66
C VAL A 93 5.82 9.89 1.69
N ARG A 94 5.69 10.50 2.88
CA ARG A 94 5.71 11.95 3.09
C ARG A 94 7.06 12.61 2.75
N ARG A 95 8.17 11.91 2.94
CA ARG A 95 9.51 12.39 2.53
C ARG A 95 9.77 12.19 1.03
N THR A 96 9.18 11.16 0.44
CA THR A 96 9.52 10.65 -0.89
C THR A 96 8.62 11.19 -2.01
N THR A 97 7.36 11.50 -1.70
CA THR A 97 6.33 11.85 -2.70
C THR A 97 5.73 13.23 -2.46
N GLY A 98 5.00 13.75 -3.46
CA GLY A 98 4.17 14.94 -3.31
C GLY A 98 2.78 14.68 -2.71
N LEU A 99 2.46 13.44 -2.31
CA LEU A 99 1.10 13.05 -1.93
C LEU A 99 0.61 13.82 -0.69
N PRO A 100 -0.60 14.41 -0.74
CA PRO A 100 -1.26 14.88 0.46
C PRO A 100 -1.72 13.68 1.28
N ILE A 101 -0.99 13.32 2.34
CA ILE A 101 -1.38 12.28 3.29
C ILE A 101 -1.51 12.84 4.71
N PRO A 102 -2.29 12.21 5.60
CA PRO A 102 -2.43 12.68 6.97
C PRO A 102 -1.06 12.77 7.66
N ARG A 103 -0.80 13.87 8.37
CA ARG A 103 0.40 13.99 9.19
C ARG A 103 0.12 13.37 10.56
N ILE A 104 0.81 12.29 10.89
CA ILE A 104 0.88 11.76 12.26
C ILE A 104 1.38 12.87 13.20
N ILE A 105 0.64 13.11 14.27
CA ILE A 105 0.99 14.08 15.33
C ILE A 105 1.69 13.36 16.49
N THR A 106 1.14 12.21 16.89
CA THR A 106 1.75 11.26 17.85
C THR A 106 0.95 9.95 17.84
N TYR A 107 1.53 8.87 18.36
CA TYR A 107 0.92 7.54 18.41
C TYR A 107 1.37 6.80 19.67
N GLN A 108 0.67 5.71 19.98
CA GLN A 108 1.01 4.78 21.05
C GLN A 108 0.78 3.35 20.56
N ALA A 109 1.88 2.63 20.30
CA ALA A 109 1.86 1.22 19.94
C ALA A 109 1.71 0.28 21.15
N SER A 110 1.87 0.79 22.39
CA SER A 110 1.60 0.01 23.60
C SER A 110 0.16 0.15 24.09
N ARG A 111 -0.48 -0.98 24.40
CA ARG A 111 -1.82 -1.03 25.02
C ARG A 111 -1.83 -0.67 26.51
N ASP A 112 -0.65 -0.58 27.15
CA ASP A 112 -0.50 -0.05 28.51
C ASP A 112 -0.64 1.49 28.50
N ASN A 113 -1.87 1.94 28.28
CA ASN A 113 -2.27 3.34 28.27
C ASN A 113 -3.75 3.48 28.64
N LEU A 114 -4.20 4.71 28.92
CA LEU A 114 -5.54 5.01 29.45
C LEU A 114 -6.70 4.51 28.57
N ILE A 115 -6.49 4.34 27.25
CA ILE A 115 -7.53 3.87 26.31
C ILE A 115 -7.61 2.33 26.28
N GLY A 116 -6.59 1.61 26.75
CA GLY A 116 -6.50 0.14 26.72
C GLY A 116 -6.19 -0.48 25.34
N PHE A 117 -6.13 0.36 24.30
CA PHE A 117 -5.88 -0.01 22.90
C PHE A 117 -4.72 0.77 22.32
N GLU A 118 -4.21 0.32 21.17
CA GLU A 118 -3.21 1.03 20.38
C GLU A 118 -3.91 2.16 19.61
N TRP A 119 -3.23 3.29 19.41
CA TRP A 119 -3.86 4.45 18.75
C TRP A 119 -2.85 5.38 18.07
N MET A 120 -3.37 6.19 17.15
CA MET A 120 -2.63 7.32 16.56
C MET A 120 -3.51 8.56 16.35
N LEU A 121 -2.94 9.73 16.58
CA LEU A 121 -3.55 11.04 16.35
C LEU A 121 -2.90 11.68 15.11
N MET A 122 -3.72 12.12 14.15
CA MET A 122 -3.27 12.68 12.87
C MET A 122 -4.12 13.88 12.43
N THR A 123 -3.59 14.70 11.52
CA THR A 123 -4.36 15.82 10.90
C THR A 123 -5.55 15.30 10.11
N LYS A 124 -6.73 15.91 10.25
CA LYS A 124 -7.85 15.66 9.33
C LYS A 124 -7.55 16.33 7.99
N LEU A 125 -7.73 15.61 6.88
CA LEU A 125 -7.61 16.15 5.53
C LEU A 125 -8.93 16.74 5.02
N PRO A 126 -8.91 17.75 4.13
CA PRO A 126 -10.09 18.30 3.47
C PRO A 126 -10.47 17.50 2.20
N GLY A 127 -11.64 17.79 1.65
CA GLY A 127 -12.19 17.14 0.46
C GLY A 127 -13.28 16.12 0.76
N LYS A 128 -13.72 15.41 -0.27
CA LYS A 128 -14.68 14.30 -0.24
C LYS A 128 -14.06 13.08 -0.93
N PRO A 129 -14.48 11.84 -0.60
CA PRO A 129 -14.12 10.66 -1.37
C PRO A 129 -14.37 10.86 -2.87
N PHE A 130 -13.40 10.52 -3.72
CA PHE A 130 -13.49 10.66 -5.17
C PHE A 130 -14.74 9.95 -5.73
N GLY A 131 -15.16 8.83 -5.15
CA GLY A 131 -16.38 8.10 -5.51
C GLY A 131 -17.67 8.92 -5.39
N GLU A 132 -17.76 9.91 -4.49
CA GLU A 132 -18.92 10.80 -4.35
C GLU A 132 -19.00 11.84 -5.49
N LEU A 133 -17.86 12.19 -6.10
CA LEU A 133 -17.77 13.24 -7.12
C LEU A 133 -17.42 12.70 -8.52
N CYS A 134 -17.00 11.45 -8.65
CA CYS A 134 -16.52 10.85 -9.90
C CYS A 134 -17.50 11.00 -11.08
N GLN A 135 -18.81 10.91 -10.85
CA GLN A 135 -19.82 11.08 -11.90
C GLN A 135 -20.02 12.54 -12.34
N SER A 136 -19.73 13.52 -11.48
CA SER A 136 -19.90 14.97 -11.78
C SER A 136 -18.62 15.67 -12.21
N LEU A 137 -17.46 15.06 -11.96
CA LEU A 137 -16.17 15.55 -12.42
C LEU A 137 -15.95 15.35 -13.92
N SER A 138 -15.43 16.39 -14.57
CA SER A 138 -15.01 16.32 -15.98
C SER A 138 -13.88 15.32 -16.20
N PHE A 139 -13.78 14.78 -17.42
CA PHE A 139 -12.70 13.87 -17.79
C PHE A 139 -11.31 14.51 -17.60
N ASP A 140 -11.14 15.79 -17.94
CA ASP A 140 -9.89 16.53 -17.70
C ASP A 140 -9.47 16.56 -16.22
N ALA A 141 -10.43 16.64 -15.29
CA ALA A 141 -10.14 16.58 -13.85
C ALA A 141 -9.67 15.17 -13.42
N LYS A 142 -10.32 14.12 -13.93
CA LYS A 142 -9.91 12.71 -13.72
C LYS A 142 -8.51 12.45 -14.27
N VAL A 143 -8.21 13.01 -15.44
CA VAL A 143 -6.88 12.98 -16.07
C VAL A 143 -5.82 13.70 -15.23
N CYS A 144 -6.13 14.84 -14.61
CA CYS A 144 -5.22 15.51 -13.68
C CYS A 144 -4.92 14.63 -12.44
N LEU A 145 -5.95 14.09 -11.80
CA LEU A 145 -5.81 13.16 -10.66
C LEU A 145 -4.93 11.94 -11.01
N VAL A 146 -5.17 11.31 -12.15
CA VAL A 146 -4.38 10.16 -12.62
C VAL A 146 -2.90 10.53 -12.83
N ARG A 147 -2.59 11.75 -13.31
CA ARG A 147 -1.21 12.23 -13.44
C ARG A 147 -0.55 12.52 -12.09
N GLU A 148 -1.28 13.05 -11.10
CA GLU A 148 -0.76 13.24 -9.74
C GLU A 148 -0.40 11.90 -9.06
N LEU A 149 -1.20 10.86 -9.30
CA LEU A 149 -0.93 9.49 -8.81
C LEU A 149 0.23 8.82 -9.57
N ALA A 150 0.31 8.97 -10.90
CA ALA A 150 1.45 8.52 -11.72
C ALA A 150 2.78 9.15 -11.25
N ALA A 151 2.80 10.48 -11.06
CA ALA A 151 3.96 11.19 -10.53
C ALA A 151 4.41 10.65 -9.16
N SER A 152 3.46 10.20 -8.33
CA SER A 152 3.72 9.64 -7.00
C SER A 152 4.27 8.21 -7.07
N SER A 153 3.72 7.35 -7.94
CA SER A 153 4.25 6.01 -8.22
C SER A 153 5.69 6.08 -8.75
N ALA A 154 5.96 6.98 -9.71
CA ALA A 154 7.31 7.21 -10.23
C ALA A 154 8.29 7.73 -9.16
N CYS A 155 7.83 8.46 -8.13
CA CYS A 155 8.68 8.86 -7.01
C CYS A 155 9.01 7.69 -6.08
N LEU A 156 8.06 6.78 -5.80
CA LEU A 156 8.31 5.57 -5.02
C LEU A 156 9.24 4.60 -5.76
N PHE A 157 9.05 4.40 -7.07
CA PHE A 157 9.90 3.55 -7.91
C PHE A 157 11.37 3.97 -7.97
N ARG A 158 11.65 5.27 -7.83
CA ARG A 158 13.04 5.80 -7.75
C ARG A 158 13.66 5.72 -6.36
N ASN A 159 12.85 5.46 -5.33
CA ASN A 159 13.27 5.39 -3.92
C ASN A 159 13.00 3.97 -3.39
N GLN A 160 13.55 3.00 -4.12
CA GLN A 160 13.38 1.57 -3.86
C GLN A 160 13.91 1.17 -2.48
N LEU A 161 13.26 0.18 -1.90
CA LEU A 161 13.69 -0.57 -0.74
C LEU A 161 14.34 -1.89 -1.21
N ARG A 162 14.71 -2.73 -0.24
CA ARG A 162 15.37 -4.02 -0.46
C ARG A 162 14.75 -5.05 0.48
N GLY A 163 14.31 -6.17 -0.08
CA GLY A 163 13.51 -7.18 0.63
C GLY A 163 12.02 -6.83 0.68
N ILE A 164 11.20 -7.83 0.99
CA ILE A 164 9.72 -7.77 0.94
C ILE A 164 9.16 -7.88 2.37
N GLY A 165 8.21 -7.00 2.73
CA GLY A 165 7.67 -6.91 4.08
C GLY A 165 7.21 -5.48 4.39
N ASN A 166 7.22 -5.06 5.66
CA ASN A 166 6.90 -3.68 6.04
C ASN A 166 8.11 -3.02 6.71
N ILE A 167 8.23 -1.69 6.56
CA ILE A 167 9.22 -0.91 7.31
C ILE A 167 8.66 -0.52 8.68
N TYR A 168 9.51 -0.41 9.70
CA TYR A 168 9.11 -0.07 11.08
C TYR A 168 9.75 1.22 11.61
N GLY A 169 10.63 1.83 10.80
CA GLY A 169 11.45 2.96 11.20
C GLY A 169 12.52 2.61 12.23
N VAL A 170 13.49 3.50 12.41
CA VAL A 170 14.40 3.40 13.57
C VAL A 170 13.64 3.86 14.81
N PRO A 171 13.59 3.08 15.92
CA PRO A 171 12.94 3.51 17.14
C PRO A 171 13.58 4.78 17.70
N SER A 172 12.97 5.93 17.41
CA SER A 172 13.36 7.25 17.91
C SER A 172 12.91 7.42 19.36
N VAL A 173 13.35 6.47 20.21
CA VAL A 173 13.15 6.49 21.65
C VAL A 173 13.97 7.65 22.21
N VAL A 174 13.32 8.79 22.39
CA VAL A 174 13.83 9.88 23.22
C VAL A 174 13.88 9.37 24.66
N GLN A 175 14.97 8.69 25.00
CA GLN A 175 15.26 8.29 26.37
C GLN A 175 15.30 9.55 27.23
N LYS A 176 14.49 9.56 28.30
CA LYS A 176 14.44 10.66 29.27
C LYS A 176 15.80 10.83 29.96
N SER A 177 16.64 11.69 29.40
CA SER A 177 17.85 12.20 30.04
C SER A 177 17.52 13.57 30.64
N THR A 178 17.52 13.66 31.96
CA THR A 178 17.16 14.87 32.69
C THR A 178 18.33 15.85 32.77
N SER A 179 18.23 17.00 32.13
CA SER A 179 18.77 18.27 32.64
C SER A 179 18.24 19.46 31.83
N SER A 180 18.37 20.66 32.41
CA SER A 180 17.85 21.91 31.88
C SER A 180 18.81 22.60 30.92
N GLU A 181 18.29 23.15 29.81
CA GLU A 181 18.83 24.38 29.23
C GLU A 181 17.74 25.21 28.54
N GLN A 182 18.06 26.44 28.12
CA GLN A 182 17.08 27.53 27.99
C GLN A 182 16.73 27.87 26.53
N ASN A 183 15.44 28.12 26.26
CA ASN A 183 14.95 28.58 24.95
C ASN A 183 15.36 30.04 24.65
N PRO A 184 15.93 30.34 23.47
CA PRO A 184 15.88 31.67 22.87
C PRO A 184 14.57 31.88 22.05
N PRO A 185 14.02 33.10 21.97
CA PRO A 185 12.79 33.39 21.24
C PRO A 185 13.00 33.69 19.74
N PRO A 186 11.96 33.57 18.88
CA PRO A 186 12.05 33.83 17.44
C PRO A 186 12.10 35.33 17.09
N ARG A 187 12.77 35.68 15.99
CA ARG A 187 12.71 37.00 15.32
C ARG A 187 12.88 36.88 13.80
N GLU A 188 12.40 37.90 13.10
CA GLU A 188 12.29 37.97 11.64
C GLU A 188 13.40 38.84 10.99
N LEU A 189 13.25 39.04 9.66
CA LEU A 189 13.88 40.04 8.76
C LEU A 189 15.33 39.84 8.27
N VAL A 190 15.43 39.43 6.99
CA VAL A 190 15.83 40.26 5.82
C VAL A 190 17.16 41.05 5.85
N ASP A 191 18.01 40.71 4.86
CA ASP A 191 19.06 41.46 4.14
C ASP A 191 20.07 42.38 4.88
N THR A 192 21.37 42.21 4.56
CA THR A 192 22.17 43.05 3.60
C THR A 192 23.69 43.06 3.97
N ILE A 193 24.56 43.41 3.01
CA ILE A 193 25.98 43.83 3.16
C ILE A 193 26.97 42.68 3.47
N LYS A 194 27.61 42.08 2.46
CA LYS A 194 28.91 42.49 1.85
C LYS A 194 30.10 42.56 2.83
N SER A 195 31.01 41.58 2.76
CA SER A 195 32.33 41.65 3.41
C SER A 195 33.46 40.96 2.62
N VAL A 196 33.72 41.43 1.39
CA VAL A 196 35.01 41.26 0.70
C VAL A 196 35.30 42.54 -0.07
N LEU A 197 36.35 43.27 0.29
CA LEU A 197 36.85 44.40 -0.51
C LEU A 197 38.32 44.71 -0.17
N GLY A 198 39.17 44.71 -1.20
CA GLY A 198 40.59 45.06 -1.14
C GLY A 198 41.51 43.88 -1.46
N LYS A 199 42.55 44.04 -2.28
CA LYS A 199 43.04 45.24 -2.99
C LYS A 199 44.04 44.82 -4.09
N GLU A 200 43.99 45.46 -5.28
CA GLU A 200 45.14 45.81 -6.18
C GLU A 200 46.09 44.67 -6.67
N SER A 201 46.94 44.76 -7.71
CA SER A 201 47.09 45.60 -8.94
C SER A 201 48.30 45.08 -9.75
N ASP A 202 48.50 45.17 -11.08
CA ASP A 202 47.67 45.39 -12.29
C ASP A 202 48.59 45.21 -13.55
N SER A 203 48.04 45.04 -14.77
CA SER A 203 48.72 45.08 -16.11
C SER A 203 49.70 43.91 -16.46
N ASP A 204 50.05 43.57 -17.72
CA ASP A 204 49.60 43.98 -19.07
C ASP A 204 49.87 42.89 -20.16
N ASP A 205 49.27 43.06 -21.35
CA ASP A 205 49.61 42.63 -22.74
C ASP A 205 50.11 41.18 -23.11
N GLY A 206 49.90 40.78 -24.37
CA GLY A 206 51.00 40.13 -25.12
C GLY A 206 50.85 38.76 -25.80
N SER A 207 50.00 38.64 -26.83
CA SER A 207 50.21 37.75 -28.01
C SER A 207 50.17 36.20 -27.93
N ALA A 208 49.74 35.60 -29.05
CA ALA A 208 49.79 34.17 -29.41
C ALA A 208 50.90 33.94 -30.50
N PRO A 209 51.17 32.74 -31.09
CA PRO A 209 50.40 31.49 -31.05
C PRO A 209 51.17 30.14 -31.05
N MET A 210 50.41 29.04 -31.14
CA MET A 210 50.75 27.68 -31.60
C MET A 210 51.85 26.86 -30.87
N ARG A 211 51.39 25.80 -30.19
CA ARG A 211 52.07 24.48 -30.18
C ARG A 211 51.05 23.35 -30.43
N LYS A 212 51.52 22.26 -31.04
CA LYS A 212 50.76 21.01 -31.20
C LYS A 212 51.01 20.10 -30.00
N ASN A 213 49.97 19.44 -29.49
CA ASN A 213 49.95 18.02 -29.10
C ASN A 213 48.52 17.58 -28.69
N PRO A 214 48.21 16.27 -28.64
CA PRO A 214 46.82 15.79 -28.61
C PRO A 214 46.13 15.99 -27.25
N GLY A 215 44.80 16.13 -27.29
CA GLY A 215 43.99 16.32 -26.09
C GLY A 215 43.82 15.06 -25.26
N ALA A 216 44.23 15.11 -24.00
CA ALA A 216 43.71 14.24 -22.95
C ALA A 216 42.46 14.89 -22.34
N SER A 217 41.45 14.08 -22.00
CA SER A 217 40.22 14.59 -21.38
C SER A 217 40.47 15.06 -19.94
N LEU A 218 39.96 16.23 -19.59
CA LEU A 218 40.05 16.82 -18.25
C LEU A 218 38.65 17.13 -17.70
N PHE A 219 38.02 16.13 -17.09
CA PHE A 219 36.95 16.31 -16.11
C PHE A 219 37.16 15.33 -14.95
N ASN A 220 37.69 15.84 -13.84
CA ASN A 220 37.73 15.09 -12.59
C ASN A 220 36.29 14.89 -12.09
N GLN A 221 35.94 13.66 -11.70
CA GLN A 221 34.70 13.41 -10.97
C GLN A 221 34.75 14.10 -9.59
N PRO A 222 33.68 14.78 -9.16
CA PRO A 222 33.45 15.06 -7.75
C PRO A 222 33.25 13.73 -7.01
N SER A 223 33.97 13.55 -5.90
CA SER A 223 33.87 12.36 -5.05
C SER A 223 32.46 12.16 -4.48
N LYS A 224 32.00 10.91 -4.36
CA LYS A 224 30.80 10.54 -3.59
C LYS A 224 30.81 11.21 -2.22
N VAL A 225 29.94 12.21 -2.00
CA VAL A 225 29.58 12.67 -0.67
C VAL A 225 28.53 11.68 -0.15
N SER A 226 28.91 10.86 0.83
CA SER A 226 27.99 9.90 1.44
C SER A 226 27.00 10.64 2.35
N SER A 227 25.83 10.99 1.80
CA SER A 227 24.67 11.40 2.60
C SER A 227 24.03 10.16 3.21
N GLY A 228 24.65 9.63 4.26
CA GLY A 228 24.19 8.45 5.00
C GLY A 228 22.91 8.70 5.80
N GLY A 229 21.77 8.77 5.11
CA GLY A 229 20.51 8.33 5.70
C GLY A 229 20.51 6.81 5.73
N ALA A 230 20.22 6.20 6.88
CA ALA A 230 20.01 4.76 6.94
C ALA A 230 18.83 4.39 6.04
N LEU A 231 18.97 3.34 5.23
CA LEU A 231 17.79 2.73 4.61
C LEU A 231 16.88 2.25 5.74
N SER A 232 15.56 2.35 5.53
CA SER A 232 14.62 1.70 6.43
C SER A 232 14.67 0.21 6.14
N ASP A 233 15.34 -0.55 7.01
CA ASP A 233 15.37 -2.01 6.91
C ASP A 233 13.94 -2.53 6.83
N VAL A 234 13.64 -3.27 5.76
CA VAL A 234 12.36 -3.96 5.61
C VAL A 234 12.35 -5.09 6.63
N GLY A 235 11.33 -5.12 7.48
CA GLY A 235 11.12 -6.15 8.48
C GLY A 235 10.08 -7.18 8.05
N ARG A 236 9.51 -7.87 9.04
CA ARG A 236 8.39 -8.79 8.79
C ARG A 236 7.20 -8.09 8.11
N ILE A 237 6.35 -8.87 7.46
CA ILE A 237 5.14 -8.39 6.80
C ILE A 237 3.97 -8.26 7.77
N VAL A 238 3.14 -7.26 7.49
CA VAL A 238 1.88 -6.86 8.11
C VAL A 238 0.99 -6.49 6.93
N SER A 239 0.26 -7.46 6.41
CA SER A 239 -0.66 -7.32 5.28
C SER A 239 -1.89 -8.20 5.52
N LEU A 240 -3.05 -7.85 4.94
CA LEU A 240 -4.32 -8.55 5.24
C LEU A 240 -4.20 -10.07 5.12
N GLN A 241 -3.58 -10.57 4.04
CA GLN A 241 -3.37 -11.99 3.78
C GLN A 241 -2.49 -12.72 4.82
N PHE A 242 -1.71 -12.00 5.65
CA PHE A 242 -0.93 -12.60 6.73
C PHE A 242 -1.60 -12.47 8.10
N LEU A 243 -2.68 -11.68 8.21
CA LEU A 243 -3.30 -11.27 9.47
C LEU A 243 -4.79 -11.65 9.62
N TRP A 244 -5.45 -12.03 8.52
CA TRP A 244 -6.87 -12.39 8.53
C TRP A 244 -7.08 -13.82 9.02
N ASP A 245 -8.16 -14.02 9.80
CA ASP A 245 -8.58 -15.31 10.35
C ASP A 245 -7.41 -16.15 10.92
N SER A 246 -7.26 -17.41 10.50
CA SER A 246 -6.32 -18.37 11.10
C SER A 246 -4.88 -17.95 10.84
N HIS A 247 -4.62 -17.17 9.79
CA HIS A 247 -3.28 -16.85 9.32
C HIS A 247 -2.47 -16.06 10.36
N ILE A 248 -3.09 -15.30 11.28
CA ILE A 248 -2.34 -14.66 12.37
C ILE A 248 -1.85 -15.65 13.45
N HIS A 249 -2.48 -16.83 13.54
CA HIS A 249 -2.18 -17.87 14.52
C HIS A 249 -1.26 -18.98 13.98
N GLN A 250 -1.04 -19.05 12.66
CA GLN A 250 -0.14 -20.03 12.05
C GLN A 250 1.36 -19.66 12.18
N ASP A 251 2.18 -20.69 12.39
CA ASP A 251 3.65 -20.60 12.41
C ASP A 251 4.23 -20.69 10.99
N VAL A 252 4.03 -19.61 10.23
CA VAL A 252 4.54 -19.43 8.85
C VAL A 252 5.51 -18.26 8.84
N ASN A 253 6.58 -18.37 8.05
CA ASN A 253 7.57 -17.30 7.91
C ASN A 253 6.90 -15.97 7.50
N ARG A 254 7.14 -14.91 8.28
CA ARG A 254 6.60 -13.56 8.05
C ARG A 254 7.62 -12.60 7.45
N GLY A 255 8.82 -13.06 7.12
CA GLY A 255 9.86 -12.24 6.50
C GLY A 255 10.68 -11.39 7.50
N PRO A 256 11.49 -10.44 7.00
CA PRO A 256 11.54 -9.97 5.61
C PRO A 256 11.91 -11.08 4.63
N PHE A 257 11.23 -11.13 3.50
CA PHE A 257 11.53 -12.12 2.46
C PHE A 257 12.61 -11.58 1.53
N ARG A 258 13.56 -12.44 1.18
CA ARG A 258 14.69 -12.09 0.32
C ARG A 258 14.28 -12.05 -1.16
N SER A 259 13.42 -12.99 -1.55
CA SER A 259 12.90 -13.12 -2.90
C SER A 259 11.37 -13.30 -2.92
N SER A 260 10.79 -13.01 -4.09
CA SER A 260 9.39 -13.29 -4.42
C SER A 260 9.04 -14.77 -4.26
N LYS A 261 10.00 -15.67 -4.51
CA LYS A 261 9.87 -17.12 -4.35
C LYS A 261 9.64 -17.49 -2.89
N ASP A 262 10.35 -16.87 -1.95
CA ASP A 262 10.15 -17.09 -0.51
C ASP A 262 8.79 -16.54 -0.05
N TRP A 263 8.46 -15.32 -0.48
CA TRP A 263 7.23 -14.62 -0.12
C TRP A 263 5.98 -15.35 -0.61
N ILE A 264 5.99 -15.80 -1.87
CA ILE A 264 4.90 -16.60 -2.46
C ILE A 264 4.84 -17.99 -1.83
N THR A 265 5.97 -18.61 -1.49
CA THR A 265 5.99 -19.89 -0.77
C THR A 265 5.26 -19.77 0.58
N ALA A 266 5.47 -18.69 1.32
CA ALA A 266 4.76 -18.42 2.57
C ALA A 266 3.25 -18.24 2.36
N ARG A 267 2.83 -17.48 1.33
CA ARG A 267 1.41 -17.27 0.97
C ARG A 267 0.69 -18.57 0.59
N LEU A 268 1.35 -19.45 -0.16
CA LEU A 268 0.82 -20.78 -0.50
C LEU A 268 0.74 -21.71 0.73
N LEU A 269 1.66 -21.58 1.68
CA LEU A 269 1.69 -22.42 2.89
C LEU A 269 0.52 -22.14 3.85
N PHE A 270 0.04 -20.89 3.97
CA PHE A 270 -1.18 -20.61 4.74
C PHE A 270 -2.38 -21.40 4.20
N ASN A 271 -2.72 -21.20 2.92
CA ASN A 271 -3.83 -21.89 2.25
C ASN A 271 -3.71 -23.42 2.32
N GLU A 272 -2.50 -23.97 2.24
CA GLU A 272 -2.22 -25.40 2.40
C GLU A 272 -2.50 -25.90 3.82
N ASN A 273 -2.07 -25.15 4.84
CA ASN A 273 -2.34 -25.46 6.24
C ASN A 273 -3.85 -25.44 6.54
N ASP A 274 -4.60 -24.46 6.02
CA ASP A 274 -6.05 -24.38 6.23
C ASP A 274 -6.79 -25.52 5.53
N CYS A 275 -6.41 -25.86 4.29
CA CYS A 275 -6.94 -27.05 3.61
C CYS A 275 -6.67 -28.33 4.42
N HIS A 276 -5.45 -28.51 4.94
CA HIS A 276 -5.13 -29.64 5.81
C HIS A 276 -5.90 -29.60 7.14
N SER A 277 -6.15 -28.42 7.70
CA SER A 277 -6.96 -28.23 8.91
C SER A 277 -8.39 -28.72 8.68
N THR A 278 -9.06 -28.23 7.64
CA THR A 278 -10.42 -28.64 7.23
C THR A 278 -10.53 -30.12 6.94
N LEU A 279 -9.62 -30.68 6.12
CA LEU A 279 -9.59 -32.11 5.84
C LEU A 279 -9.34 -32.96 7.10
N SER A 280 -8.57 -32.46 8.08
CA SER A 280 -8.35 -33.17 9.34
C SER A 280 -9.58 -33.13 10.27
N LYS A 281 -10.27 -31.99 10.37
CA LYS A 281 -11.51 -31.83 11.16
C LYS A 281 -12.60 -32.79 10.68
N ASN A 282 -12.82 -32.81 9.36
CA ASN A 282 -13.92 -33.55 8.75
C ASN A 282 -13.56 -35.03 8.47
N SER A 283 -12.38 -35.51 8.89
CA SER A 283 -11.95 -36.91 8.74
C SER A 283 -12.58 -37.91 9.73
N ALA A 284 -13.37 -37.43 10.70
CA ALA A 284 -13.79 -38.21 11.87
C ALA A 284 -15.32 -38.18 12.12
N GLY A 285 -16.13 -38.27 11.07
CA GLY A 285 -17.59 -38.34 11.16
C GLY A 285 -18.24 -38.88 9.90
N ASP A 286 -19.58 -38.92 9.91
CA ASP A 286 -20.41 -38.88 8.70
C ASP A 286 -20.74 -37.39 8.52
N PRO A 287 -20.17 -36.69 7.52
CA PRO A 287 -20.31 -35.24 7.40
C PRO A 287 -21.74 -34.84 7.05
N ASP A 288 -22.12 -33.61 7.39
CA ASP A 288 -23.30 -32.97 6.80
C ASP A 288 -22.95 -32.32 5.44
N SER A 289 -23.98 -31.87 4.72
CA SER A 289 -23.82 -31.34 3.35
C SER A 289 -22.93 -30.10 3.26
N ASP A 290 -22.73 -29.38 4.36
CA ASP A 290 -21.88 -28.19 4.41
C ASP A 290 -20.42 -28.64 4.62
N ALA A 291 -20.18 -29.56 5.54
CA ALA A 291 -18.86 -30.18 5.76
C ALA A 291 -18.36 -31.02 4.56
N GLU A 292 -19.25 -31.64 3.77
CA GLU A 292 -18.89 -32.27 2.48
C GLU A 292 -18.36 -31.23 1.48
N CYS A 293 -19.02 -30.07 1.37
CA CYS A 293 -18.61 -28.99 0.47
C CYS A 293 -17.23 -28.42 0.86
N GLU A 294 -17.00 -28.14 2.14
CA GLU A 294 -15.68 -27.71 2.66
C GLU A 294 -14.55 -28.69 2.31
N VAL A 295 -14.83 -30.00 2.33
CA VAL A 295 -13.87 -31.06 2.02
C VAL A 295 -13.55 -31.12 0.52
N GLU A 296 -14.55 -30.99 -0.35
CA GLU A 296 -14.32 -30.92 -1.79
C GLU A 296 -13.51 -29.67 -2.18
N ASP A 297 -13.80 -28.53 -1.54
CA ASP A 297 -13.09 -27.27 -1.79
C ASP A 297 -11.65 -27.27 -1.26
N ALA A 298 -11.40 -27.78 -0.05
CA ALA A 298 -10.04 -27.99 0.43
C ALA A 298 -9.24 -28.94 -0.49
N ALA A 299 -9.89 -30.02 -0.96
CA ALA A 299 -9.29 -30.96 -1.91
C ALA A 299 -9.16 -30.42 -3.35
N ARG A 300 -9.88 -29.36 -3.72
CA ARG A 300 -9.71 -28.59 -4.97
C ARG A 300 -8.52 -27.65 -4.86
N THR A 301 -8.45 -26.90 -3.77
CA THR A 301 -7.45 -25.86 -3.52
C THR A 301 -6.05 -26.45 -3.37
N LEU A 302 -5.87 -27.58 -2.67
CA LEU A 302 -4.58 -28.28 -2.63
C LEU A 302 -4.07 -28.66 -4.03
N LYS A 303 -4.93 -29.14 -4.94
CA LYS A 303 -4.56 -29.50 -6.34
C LYS A 303 -4.21 -28.28 -7.20
N ILE A 304 -4.60 -27.07 -6.79
CA ILE A 304 -4.16 -25.81 -7.38
C ILE A 304 -2.79 -25.44 -6.81
N ILE A 305 -2.63 -25.46 -5.48
CA ILE A 305 -1.38 -25.17 -4.76
C ILE A 305 -0.23 -26.08 -5.22
N GLU A 306 -0.46 -27.39 -5.36
CA GLU A 306 0.50 -28.37 -5.89
C GLU A 306 1.06 -27.93 -7.26
N LYS A 307 0.20 -27.46 -8.16
CA LYS A 307 0.61 -27.01 -9.51
C LYS A 307 1.27 -25.64 -9.48
N LEU A 308 0.79 -24.71 -8.66
CA LEU A 308 1.45 -23.41 -8.46
C LEU A 308 2.87 -23.60 -7.91
N LYS A 309 3.08 -24.50 -6.94
CA LYS A 309 4.42 -24.85 -6.45
C LYS A 309 5.35 -25.42 -7.53
N VAL A 310 4.83 -26.14 -8.52
CA VAL A 310 5.60 -26.63 -9.68
C VAL A 310 5.93 -25.51 -10.67
N LEU A 311 4.99 -24.58 -10.91
CA LEU A 311 5.20 -23.43 -11.80
C LEU A 311 6.05 -22.30 -11.16
N LEU A 312 6.09 -22.21 -9.82
CA LEU A 312 6.79 -21.18 -9.06
C LEU A 312 8.25 -20.94 -9.51
N PRO A 313 9.14 -21.95 -9.60
CA PRO A 313 10.52 -21.75 -10.07
C PRO A 313 10.65 -21.43 -11.57
N LEU A 314 9.59 -21.58 -12.36
CA LEU A 314 9.58 -21.22 -13.79
C LEU A 314 9.18 -19.75 -14.00
N VAL A 315 8.25 -19.24 -13.20
CA VAL A 315 7.81 -17.83 -13.23
C VAL A 315 8.74 -16.92 -12.41
N PHE A 316 9.37 -17.50 -11.38
CA PHE A 316 10.36 -16.85 -10.53
C PHE A 316 11.65 -17.68 -10.52
N PRO A 317 12.42 -17.69 -11.63
CA PRO A 317 13.77 -18.23 -11.62
C PRO A 317 14.62 -17.46 -10.62
N THR A 318 15.54 -18.17 -9.97
CA THR A 318 16.64 -17.59 -9.19
C THR A 318 17.87 -17.61 -10.07
N ASP A 319 18.54 -16.47 -10.25
CA ASP A 319 19.82 -16.44 -10.94
C ASP A 319 20.89 -17.03 -10.02
N ASP A 320 21.48 -18.17 -10.42
CA ASP A 320 22.47 -18.93 -9.61
C ASP A 320 23.81 -18.18 -9.40
N ASP A 321 23.95 -16.98 -9.99
CA ASP A 321 25.12 -16.08 -9.90
C ASP A 321 24.90 -14.88 -8.94
N ASP A 322 23.70 -14.68 -8.35
CA ASP A 322 23.46 -13.62 -7.36
C ASP A 322 24.21 -13.91 -6.04
N ASP A 323 24.94 -12.92 -5.51
CA ASP A 323 25.62 -13.03 -4.22
C ASP A 323 24.58 -13.27 -3.09
N ASP A 324 24.78 -14.34 -2.30
CA ASP A 324 23.84 -14.86 -1.29
C ASP A 324 23.61 -13.92 -0.07
N ASP A 325 23.99 -12.64 -0.16
CA ASP A 325 23.66 -11.57 0.81
C ASP A 325 22.67 -10.52 0.25
N ASP A 326 22.48 -10.40 -1.07
CA ASP A 326 21.63 -9.35 -1.65
C ASP A 326 20.12 -9.64 -1.47
N LEU A 327 19.27 -8.62 -1.65
CA LEU A 327 17.82 -8.67 -1.40
C LEU A 327 17.05 -8.10 -2.59
N GLU A 328 15.93 -8.74 -2.98
CA GLU A 328 15.15 -8.32 -4.16
C GLU A 328 14.72 -6.84 -4.05
N PRO A 329 14.87 -6.04 -5.13
CA PRO A 329 14.35 -4.68 -5.19
C PRO A 329 12.84 -4.61 -4.96
N SER A 330 12.43 -3.74 -4.05
CA SER A 330 11.03 -3.53 -3.68
C SER A 330 10.69 -2.04 -3.64
N MET A 331 9.39 -1.72 -3.56
CA MET A 331 8.92 -0.37 -3.23
C MET A 331 7.63 -0.44 -2.44
N ILE A 332 7.31 0.63 -1.70
CA ILE A 332 6.00 0.79 -1.07
C ILE A 332 4.92 0.73 -2.15
N SER A 333 3.95 -0.17 -2.00
CA SER A 333 2.79 -0.29 -2.89
C SER A 333 1.52 -0.25 -2.05
N HIS A 334 0.72 0.80 -2.27
CA HIS A 334 -0.60 0.95 -1.66
C HIS A 334 -1.58 0.13 -2.49
N ASP A 335 -2.22 -0.86 -1.86
CA ASP A 335 -3.16 -1.79 -2.47
C ASP A 335 -4.57 -1.19 -2.60
N ASP A 336 -5.10 -0.59 -1.52
CA ASP A 336 -6.41 0.05 -1.53
C ASP A 336 -6.38 1.54 -1.97
N ILE A 337 -5.89 1.82 -3.19
CA ILE A 337 -6.10 3.12 -3.87
C ILE A 337 -7.49 3.13 -4.54
N SER A 338 -8.54 2.83 -3.76
CA SER A 338 -9.92 2.88 -4.21
C SER A 338 -10.48 4.30 -4.27
N ARG A 339 -11.65 4.45 -4.91
CA ARG A 339 -12.39 5.73 -5.01
C ARG A 339 -12.85 6.27 -3.64
N GLN A 340 -12.74 5.47 -2.58
CA GLN A 340 -13.11 5.79 -1.21
C GLN A 340 -11.94 6.44 -0.45
N ASN A 341 -10.70 5.99 -0.69
CA ASN A 341 -9.51 6.46 0.01
C ASN A 341 -8.84 7.67 -0.66
N ILE A 342 -9.09 7.89 -1.94
CA ILE A 342 -8.76 9.15 -2.63
C ILE A 342 -9.74 10.25 -2.17
N LEU A 343 -9.24 11.34 -1.59
CA LEU A 343 -10.00 12.57 -1.35
C LEU A 343 -9.69 13.63 -2.42
N VAL A 344 -10.73 14.30 -2.91
CA VAL A 344 -10.63 15.44 -3.82
C VAL A 344 -11.47 16.64 -3.36
N ASP A 345 -11.13 17.83 -3.84
CA ASP A 345 -12.01 19.01 -3.73
C ASP A 345 -13.10 19.03 -4.83
N ASP A 346 -14.00 20.02 -4.76
CA ASP A 346 -15.11 20.18 -5.72
C ASP A 346 -14.66 20.49 -7.18
N SER A 347 -13.35 20.64 -7.44
CA SER A 347 -12.77 20.72 -8.78
C SER A 347 -12.13 19.41 -9.27
N GLY A 348 -12.07 18.39 -8.40
CA GLY A 348 -11.46 17.09 -8.68
C GLY A 348 -9.97 17.01 -8.41
N LYS A 349 -9.37 18.07 -7.85
CA LYS A 349 -7.95 18.07 -7.46
C LYS A 349 -7.74 17.18 -6.23
N LEU A 350 -6.64 16.42 -6.22
CA LEU A 350 -6.22 15.60 -5.09
C LEU A 350 -6.00 16.44 -3.81
N THR A 351 -6.72 16.10 -2.74
CA THR A 351 -6.59 16.72 -1.40
C THR A 351 -6.20 15.72 -0.32
N GLY A 352 -6.27 14.41 -0.59
CA GLY A 352 -5.85 13.37 0.33
C GLY A 352 -5.71 11.99 -0.31
N LEU A 353 -4.78 11.18 0.19
CA LEU A 353 -4.82 9.72 0.06
C LEU A 353 -4.78 9.09 1.47
N LEU A 354 -5.82 8.31 1.77
CA LEU A 354 -6.11 7.71 3.08
C LEU A 354 -5.78 6.21 3.13
N ASP A 355 -5.89 5.66 4.34
CA ASP A 355 -5.71 4.25 4.72
C ASP A 355 -4.38 3.61 4.30
N TRP A 356 -3.34 3.92 5.08
CA TRP A 356 -2.00 3.36 4.94
C TRP A 356 -1.78 2.14 5.85
N GLU A 357 -2.85 1.60 6.45
CA GLU A 357 -2.76 0.38 7.26
C GLU A 357 -2.39 -0.81 6.37
N CYS A 358 -1.55 -1.72 6.88
CA CYS A 358 -1.10 -2.92 6.15
C CYS A 358 -0.27 -2.67 4.85
N VAL A 359 -0.07 -1.41 4.43
CA VAL A 359 0.68 -1.07 3.22
C VAL A 359 2.15 -1.49 3.34
N SER A 360 2.58 -2.34 2.40
CA SER A 360 3.84 -3.09 2.42
C SER A 360 4.84 -2.61 1.35
N ALA A 361 6.12 -2.92 1.57
CA ALA A 361 7.14 -2.95 0.51
C ALA A 361 7.04 -4.29 -0.24
N VAL A 362 6.72 -4.23 -1.53
CA VAL A 362 6.52 -5.43 -2.39
C VAL A 362 7.45 -5.37 -3.61
N PRO A 363 7.71 -6.51 -4.28
CA PRO A 363 8.56 -6.55 -5.47
C PRO A 363 8.12 -5.59 -6.57
N LEU A 364 9.08 -5.06 -7.34
CA LEU A 364 8.78 -4.12 -8.43
C LEU A 364 7.78 -4.69 -9.44
N TRP A 365 7.80 -5.99 -9.74
CA TRP A 365 6.86 -6.62 -10.68
C TRP A 365 5.39 -6.60 -10.20
N LYS A 366 5.14 -6.44 -8.90
CA LYS A 366 3.80 -6.26 -8.31
C LYS A 366 3.46 -4.79 -8.09
N ALA A 367 4.43 -3.97 -7.69
CA ALA A 367 4.23 -2.54 -7.44
C ALA A 367 4.15 -1.69 -8.72
N CYS A 368 4.64 -2.23 -9.85
CA CYS A 368 4.47 -1.63 -11.17
C CYS A 368 3.20 -2.19 -11.82
N ASP A 369 2.05 -1.69 -11.36
CA ASP A 369 0.72 -1.89 -11.94
C ASP A 369 -0.15 -0.63 -11.81
N TYR A 370 -1.38 -0.67 -12.32
CA TYR A 370 -2.36 0.39 -12.16
C TYR A 370 -2.77 0.61 -10.70
N PRO A 371 -3.12 1.85 -10.29
CA PRO A 371 -3.87 2.08 -9.06
C PRO A 371 -5.23 1.37 -9.12
N SER A 372 -5.66 0.73 -8.03
CA SER A 372 -6.81 -0.20 -8.02
C SER A 372 -8.16 0.39 -8.42
N PHE A 373 -8.38 1.71 -8.31
CA PHE A 373 -9.56 2.35 -8.90
C PHE A 373 -9.62 2.31 -10.44
N LEU A 374 -8.52 1.98 -11.13
CA LEU A 374 -8.44 1.75 -12.58
C LEU A 374 -8.44 0.25 -12.96
N GLU A 375 -8.47 -0.66 -11.99
CA GLU A 375 -8.50 -2.12 -12.19
C GLU A 375 -9.93 -2.60 -12.48
N GLN A 376 -10.49 -2.19 -13.63
CA GLN A 376 -11.83 -2.59 -14.08
C GLN A 376 -11.86 -3.10 -15.51
N ARG A 377 -12.95 -3.78 -15.86
CA ARG A 377 -13.22 -4.33 -17.19
C ARG A 377 -12.99 -3.28 -18.30
N PRO A 378 -12.12 -3.56 -19.29
CA PRO A 378 -11.92 -2.67 -20.42
C PRO A 378 -13.16 -2.52 -21.31
N ARG A 379 -13.48 -1.29 -21.70
CA ARG A 379 -14.53 -0.94 -22.66
C ARG A 379 -14.00 0.03 -23.70
N LEU A 380 -13.94 -0.42 -24.96
CA LEU A 380 -13.40 0.33 -26.10
C LEU A 380 -14.41 1.26 -26.79
N SER A 381 -15.63 1.41 -26.26
CA SER A 381 -16.69 2.20 -26.90
C SER A 381 -17.59 2.86 -25.86
N GLU A 382 -17.78 4.17 -26.02
CA GLU A 382 -18.67 4.98 -25.20
C GLU A 382 -20.11 4.41 -25.23
N PRO A 383 -20.79 4.25 -24.08
CA PRO A 383 -22.16 3.78 -24.07
C PRO A 383 -23.13 4.84 -24.64
N ASP A 384 -23.98 4.47 -25.60
CA ASP A 384 -25.08 5.35 -26.01
C ASP A 384 -26.16 5.37 -24.90
N ILE A 385 -26.28 6.52 -24.22
CA ILE A 385 -27.27 6.78 -23.17
C ILE A 385 -28.70 6.38 -23.54
N LYS A 386 -29.07 6.39 -24.82
CA LYS A 386 -30.41 5.98 -25.31
C LYS A 386 -30.69 4.49 -25.14
N ILE A 387 -29.66 3.65 -25.04
CA ILE A 387 -29.81 2.21 -24.77
C ILE A 387 -30.20 1.98 -23.30
N TYR A 388 -29.88 2.93 -22.42
CA TYR A 388 -30.02 2.82 -20.96
C TYR A 388 -31.19 3.65 -20.39
N LYS A 389 -31.90 4.38 -21.26
CA LYS A 389 -33.11 5.16 -20.98
C LYS A 389 -34.36 4.39 -21.46
N PRO A 390 -35.30 4.01 -20.58
CA PRO A 390 -36.56 3.37 -20.98
C PRO A 390 -37.46 4.28 -21.86
N SER A 391 -37.40 5.59 -21.64
CA SER A 391 -37.97 6.64 -22.50
C SER A 391 -37.11 7.92 -22.43
N ASP A 392 -37.37 8.88 -23.33
CA ASP A 392 -36.60 10.13 -23.37
C ASP A 392 -36.70 10.95 -22.07
N ASP A 393 -37.86 10.89 -21.39
CA ASP A 393 -38.16 11.61 -20.15
C ASP A 393 -37.60 10.93 -18.87
N ASP A 394 -37.19 9.66 -18.94
CA ASP A 394 -36.64 8.91 -17.79
C ASP A 394 -35.16 9.21 -17.56
N ASP A 395 -34.67 9.17 -16.32
CA ASP A 395 -33.22 9.14 -16.05
C ASP A 395 -32.56 7.85 -16.60
N PRO A 396 -31.30 7.91 -17.05
CA PRO A 396 -30.57 6.71 -17.47
C PRO A 396 -30.34 5.76 -16.29
N SER A 397 -30.53 4.45 -16.53
CA SER A 397 -30.27 3.41 -15.52
C SER A 397 -28.82 3.43 -15.02
N GLU A 398 -28.59 2.98 -13.78
CA GLU A 398 -27.26 3.00 -13.12
C GLU A 398 -26.16 2.31 -13.95
N LEU A 399 -26.53 1.26 -14.68
CA LEU A 399 -25.68 0.52 -15.64
C LEU A 399 -25.07 1.42 -16.74
N TYR A 400 -25.70 2.55 -17.08
CA TYR A 400 -25.09 3.57 -17.95
C TYR A 400 -23.82 4.16 -17.33
N PHE A 401 -23.88 4.53 -16.05
CA PHE A 401 -22.77 5.18 -15.35
C PHE A 401 -21.66 4.19 -15.00
N GLU A 402 -22.01 2.93 -14.74
CA GLU A 402 -21.06 1.82 -14.64
C GLU A 402 -20.29 1.64 -15.96
N HIS A 403 -21.00 1.47 -17.08
CA HIS A 403 -20.37 1.33 -18.40
C HIS A 403 -19.63 2.59 -18.85
N LEU A 404 -20.09 3.79 -18.48
CA LEU A 404 -19.37 5.03 -18.77
C LEU A 404 -18.06 5.09 -17.98
N TRP A 405 -18.07 4.62 -16.74
CA TRP A 405 -16.87 4.52 -15.92
C TRP A 405 -15.90 3.43 -16.40
N GLU A 406 -16.37 2.28 -16.91
CA GLU A 406 -15.51 1.31 -17.61
C GLU A 406 -14.79 1.96 -18.82
N TYR A 407 -15.53 2.74 -19.62
CA TYR A 407 -14.99 3.44 -20.80
C TYR A 407 -13.99 4.55 -20.40
N GLU A 408 -14.34 5.42 -19.45
CA GLU A 408 -13.43 6.44 -18.93
C GLU A 408 -12.18 5.80 -18.31
N THR A 409 -12.32 4.73 -17.52
CA THR A 409 -11.21 3.99 -16.92
C THR A 409 -10.27 3.43 -17.98
N THR A 410 -10.82 2.90 -19.08
CA THR A 410 -10.02 2.40 -20.22
C THR A 410 -9.15 3.51 -20.83
N LEU A 411 -9.71 4.71 -21.03
CA LEU A 411 -8.95 5.87 -21.50
C LEU A 411 -7.94 6.41 -20.46
N LEU A 412 -8.29 6.32 -19.16
CA LEU A 412 -7.42 6.74 -18.06
C LEU A 412 -6.22 5.79 -17.86
N ARG A 413 -6.36 4.49 -18.17
CA ARG A 413 -5.24 3.53 -18.22
C ARG A 413 -4.19 3.94 -19.25
N ASP A 414 -4.60 4.23 -20.49
CA ASP A 414 -3.69 4.70 -21.54
C ASP A 414 -2.96 5.99 -21.10
N ILE A 415 -3.69 6.94 -20.53
CA ILE A 415 -3.14 8.21 -20.02
C ILE A 415 -2.19 8.02 -18.83
N PHE A 416 -2.44 7.03 -17.97
CA PHE A 416 -1.55 6.65 -16.87
C PHE A 416 -0.23 6.09 -17.42
N ILE A 417 -0.27 5.14 -18.36
CA ILE A 417 0.95 4.57 -18.95
C ILE A 417 1.69 5.60 -19.81
N ASP A 418 1.01 6.47 -20.55
CA ASP A 418 1.63 7.59 -21.27
C ASP A 418 2.39 8.54 -20.33
N GLU A 419 1.78 8.91 -19.20
CA GLU A 419 2.43 9.74 -18.18
C GLU A 419 3.58 8.99 -17.49
N MET A 420 3.45 7.68 -17.22
CA MET A 420 4.54 6.86 -16.70
C MET A 420 5.70 6.72 -17.70
N ARG A 421 5.45 6.55 -19.01
CA ARG A 421 6.51 6.60 -20.04
C ARG A 421 7.21 7.96 -20.10
N ARG A 422 6.48 9.04 -19.80
CA ARG A 422 7.02 10.42 -19.72
C ARG A 422 7.82 10.68 -18.43
N LEU A 423 7.49 9.98 -17.35
CA LEU A 423 8.12 10.13 -16.03
C LEU A 423 9.30 9.18 -15.84
N ASP A 424 9.08 7.88 -15.98
CA ASP A 424 10.05 6.83 -15.67
C ASP A 424 9.85 5.59 -16.57
N ALA A 425 10.66 5.50 -17.63
CA ALA A 425 10.60 4.37 -18.56
C ALA A 425 10.99 3.03 -17.90
N GLY A 426 11.76 3.04 -16.80
CA GLY A 426 12.13 1.82 -16.07
C GLY A 426 10.94 1.20 -15.36
N TRP A 427 10.01 2.02 -14.84
CA TRP A 427 8.75 1.54 -14.28
C TRP A 427 7.91 0.84 -15.36
N VAL A 428 7.83 1.43 -16.56
CA VAL A 428 7.05 0.86 -17.67
C VAL A 428 7.67 -0.44 -18.20
N GLU A 429 9.00 -0.50 -18.29
CA GLU A 429 9.72 -1.73 -18.64
C GLU A 429 9.41 -2.88 -17.66
N VAL A 430 9.31 -2.59 -16.35
CA VAL A 430 8.88 -3.59 -15.35
C VAL A 430 7.39 -3.93 -15.54
N PHE A 431 6.51 -2.94 -15.71
CA PHE A 431 5.07 -3.15 -15.93
C PHE A 431 4.80 -4.08 -17.13
N GLU A 432 5.43 -3.82 -18.28
CA GLU A 432 5.25 -4.59 -19.52
C GLU A 432 5.80 -6.02 -19.41
N LYS A 433 6.94 -6.22 -18.72
CA LYS A 433 7.57 -7.54 -18.55
C LYS A 433 6.91 -8.43 -17.48
N SER A 434 6.04 -7.89 -16.64
CA SER A 434 5.60 -8.57 -15.40
C SER A 434 4.26 -9.30 -15.49
N GLN A 435 3.57 -9.32 -16.63
CA GLN A 435 2.20 -9.87 -16.72
C GLN A 435 2.08 -11.30 -16.19
N ILE A 436 2.97 -12.22 -16.57
CA ILE A 436 2.94 -13.62 -16.10
C ILE A 436 3.16 -13.72 -14.58
N LYS A 437 3.98 -12.81 -14.00
CA LYS A 437 4.19 -12.75 -12.55
C LYS A 437 2.95 -12.24 -11.81
N ARG A 438 2.22 -11.27 -12.40
CA ARG A 438 0.95 -10.75 -11.86
C ARG A 438 -0.22 -11.74 -12.01
N ASP A 439 -0.30 -12.43 -13.14
CA ASP A 439 -1.25 -13.55 -13.34
C ASP A 439 -1.02 -14.66 -12.30
N PHE A 440 0.25 -15.02 -12.04
CA PHE A 440 0.62 -15.98 -10.99
C PHE A 440 0.23 -15.46 -9.60
N ASP A 441 0.49 -14.18 -9.31
CA ASP A 441 0.14 -13.53 -8.04
C ASP A 441 -1.36 -13.54 -7.78
N TYR A 442 -2.19 -13.30 -8.81
CA TYR A 442 -3.64 -13.50 -8.74
C TYR A 442 -3.98 -14.97 -8.44
N ALA A 443 -3.36 -15.92 -9.16
CA ALA A 443 -3.60 -17.35 -8.96
C ALA A 443 -3.23 -17.84 -7.54
N VAL A 444 -2.24 -17.21 -6.89
CA VAL A 444 -1.90 -17.41 -5.46
C VAL A 444 -2.88 -16.69 -4.53
N GLN A 445 -3.37 -15.52 -4.93
CA GLN A 445 -4.27 -14.69 -4.12
C GLN A 445 -5.69 -15.28 -4.02
N TYR A 446 -6.11 -16.05 -5.02
CA TYR A 446 -7.46 -16.59 -5.14
C TYR A 446 -7.48 -18.11 -5.43
N CYS A 447 -6.45 -18.87 -5.00
CA CYS A 447 -6.40 -20.33 -5.20
C CYS A 447 -7.50 -21.09 -4.47
N ASP A 448 -7.98 -20.52 -3.37
CA ASP A 448 -9.09 -20.93 -2.52
C ASP A 448 -10.46 -20.61 -3.15
N SER A 449 -10.60 -19.47 -3.80
CA SER A 449 -11.85 -18.97 -4.41
C SER A 449 -12.47 -19.94 -5.43
N GLU A 450 -13.69 -20.42 -5.16
CA GLU A 450 -14.46 -21.25 -6.10
C GLU A 450 -14.65 -20.54 -7.46
N PHE A 451 -15.05 -19.27 -7.41
CA PHE A 451 -15.29 -18.44 -8.60
C PHE A 451 -14.05 -18.32 -9.51
N SER A 452 -12.86 -18.17 -8.94
CA SER A 452 -11.60 -18.09 -9.71
C SER A 452 -11.05 -19.45 -10.12
N ALA A 453 -11.50 -20.53 -9.48
CA ALA A 453 -10.92 -21.86 -9.65
C ALA A 453 -11.13 -22.50 -11.04
N ARG A 454 -11.94 -21.92 -11.95
CA ARG A 454 -11.96 -22.31 -13.37
C ARG A 454 -10.78 -21.66 -14.10
N GLU A 455 -10.74 -20.34 -14.13
CA GLU A 455 -9.72 -19.57 -14.87
C GLU A 455 -8.30 -19.89 -14.40
N ILE A 456 -8.10 -20.09 -13.09
CA ILE A 456 -6.79 -20.51 -12.54
C ILE A 456 -6.37 -21.88 -13.10
N LYS A 457 -7.28 -22.85 -13.21
CA LYS A 457 -6.96 -24.20 -13.75
C LYS A 457 -6.65 -24.15 -15.24
N GLU A 458 -7.32 -23.29 -16.00
CA GLU A 458 -7.08 -23.10 -17.44
C GLU A 458 -5.76 -22.35 -17.68
N TRP A 459 -5.48 -21.28 -16.95
CA TRP A 459 -4.21 -20.55 -17.02
C TRP A 459 -3.01 -21.43 -16.63
N ILE A 460 -3.14 -22.21 -15.54
CA ILE A 460 -2.13 -23.22 -15.16
C ILE A 460 -1.96 -24.27 -16.27
N GLY A 461 -3.04 -24.65 -16.97
CA GLY A 461 -3.00 -25.57 -18.11
C GLY A 461 -2.15 -25.02 -19.26
N ASP A 462 -2.42 -23.78 -19.68
CA ASP A 462 -1.71 -23.11 -20.77
C ASP A 462 -0.22 -22.88 -20.43
N MET A 463 0.08 -22.50 -19.18
CA MET A 463 1.44 -22.39 -18.65
C MET A 463 2.17 -23.74 -18.62
N THR A 464 1.48 -24.84 -18.32
CA THR A 464 2.06 -26.20 -18.32
C THR A 464 2.27 -26.74 -19.73
N ALA A 465 1.51 -26.24 -20.71
CA ALA A 465 1.58 -26.65 -22.11
C ALA A 465 2.59 -25.83 -22.96
N ASP A 466 3.36 -24.94 -22.33
CA ASP A 466 4.34 -24.04 -22.99
C ASP A 466 3.71 -23.21 -24.13
N ILE A 467 2.50 -22.70 -23.89
CA ILE A 467 1.79 -21.88 -24.88
C ILE A 467 2.43 -20.50 -24.95
N SER A 468 3.08 -20.21 -26.09
CA SER A 468 3.63 -18.90 -26.42
C SER A 468 2.59 -17.78 -26.25
N ASN A 469 2.81 -16.92 -25.25
CA ASN A 469 1.92 -15.82 -24.86
C ASN A 469 0.51 -16.33 -24.46
N PRO A 470 0.36 -16.95 -23.28
CA PRO A 470 -0.93 -17.43 -22.80
C PRO A 470 -1.89 -16.25 -22.57
N ARG A 471 -3.19 -16.51 -22.63
CA ARG A 471 -4.22 -15.52 -22.31
C ARG A 471 -4.09 -15.08 -20.85
N SER A 472 -4.07 -13.77 -20.59
CA SER A 472 -3.85 -13.22 -19.25
C SER A 472 -4.95 -13.61 -18.26
N MET A 473 -4.74 -13.39 -16.96
CA MET A 473 -5.79 -13.59 -15.97
C MET A 473 -6.92 -12.56 -16.13
N GLU A 474 -6.58 -11.29 -16.37
CA GLU A 474 -7.56 -10.21 -16.62
C GLU A 474 -8.45 -10.53 -17.83
N ASP A 475 -7.87 -10.99 -18.95
CA ASP A 475 -8.63 -11.38 -20.14
C ASP A 475 -9.64 -12.50 -19.86
N ARG A 476 -9.33 -13.43 -18.94
CA ARG A 476 -10.18 -14.58 -18.59
C ARG A 476 -11.36 -14.18 -17.71
N ILE A 477 -11.11 -13.35 -16.70
CA ILE A 477 -12.15 -12.86 -15.77
C ILE A 477 -13.25 -12.09 -16.54
N TRP A 478 -12.88 -11.34 -17.58
CA TRP A 478 -13.78 -10.39 -18.24
C TRP A 478 -14.46 -10.89 -19.53
N SER A 479 -14.44 -12.20 -19.84
CA SER A 479 -15.02 -12.76 -21.07
C SER A 479 -16.20 -13.71 -20.90
#